data_AF-A0A9X2XLH1-F1
#
_entry.id   AF-A0A9X2XLH1-F1
#
_cell.length_a   1.000
_cell.length_b   1.000
_cell.length_c   1.000
_cell.angle_alpha   90.00
_cell.angle_beta   90.00
_cell.angle_gamma   90.00
#
_symmetry.space_group_name_H-M   'P 1'
#
loop_
_entity.id
_entity.type
_entity.pdbx_description
1 polymer ?
#
loop_
_entity_poly.entity_id
_entity_poly.type
_entity_poly.pdbx_seq_one_letter_code
_entity_poly.pdbx_strand_id
1 'polypeptide(L)'
;MSTLQHQHKDVLKDLEIIGLERDDLKTIVKTHGQLSERSEQTYQNIIAALLRLFLDQSPAGKPLSAFKSQASIVDAITARYRNVPDLSKRTLDDKFAAANRSLKNSN
;
A
#
# COMPACT_ATOMS: atom_id res chain seq x y z
N MET A 1 5.94 34.61 -46.70
CA MET A 1 4.86 33.67 -46.34
C MET A 1 5.37 32.35 -45.76
N SER A 2 6.60 31.92 -46.08
CA SER A 2 7.13 30.59 -45.72
C SER A 2 7.47 30.39 -44.24
N THR A 3 7.86 31.45 -43.51
CA THR A 3 8.31 31.35 -42.11
C THR A 3 7.18 30.98 -41.14
N LEU A 4 6.01 31.59 -41.32
CA LEU A 4 4.84 31.34 -40.46
C LEU A 4 4.28 29.92 -40.66
N GLN A 5 4.29 29.44 -41.90
CA GLN A 5 3.86 28.06 -42.21
C GLN A 5 4.82 27.02 -41.62
N HIS A 6 6.12 27.32 -41.61
CA HIS A 6 7.13 26.47 -40.98
C HIS A 6 6.95 26.42 -39.46
N GLN A 7 6.82 27.58 -38.81
CA GLN A 7 6.58 27.67 -37.37
C GLN A 7 5.28 26.96 -36.94
N HIS A 8 4.20 27.10 -37.70
CA HIS A 8 2.95 26.39 -37.43
C HIS A 8 3.13 24.86 -37.53
N LYS A 9 3.90 24.38 -38.51
CA LYS A 9 4.18 22.95 -38.68
C LYS A 9 5.03 22.40 -37.52
N ASP A 10 5.97 23.18 -37.03
CA ASP A 10 6.83 22.77 -35.91
C ASP A 10 6.04 22.73 -34.60
N VAL A 11 5.19 23.73 -34.34
CA VAL A 11 4.29 23.71 -33.17
C VAL A 11 3.34 22.51 -33.21
N LEU A 12 2.81 22.14 -34.38
CA LEU A 12 1.95 20.96 -34.49
C LEU A 12 2.70 19.66 -34.16
N LYS A 13 3.96 19.54 -34.59
CA LYS A 13 4.81 18.39 -34.24
C LYS A 13 5.11 18.36 -32.75
N ASP A 14 5.43 19.51 -32.16
CA ASP A 14 5.70 19.60 -30.72
C ASP A 14 4.46 19.22 -29.91
N LEU A 15 3.26 19.65 -30.32
CA LEU A 15 2.01 19.26 -29.69
C LEU A 15 1.74 17.75 -29.82
N GLU A 16 2.05 17.15 -30.97
CA GLU A 16 1.93 15.71 -31.18
C GLU A 16 2.88 14.95 -30.25
N ILE A 17 4.14 15.36 -30.17
CA ILE A 17 5.16 14.77 -29.28
C ILE A 17 4.73 14.87 -27.82
N ILE A 18 4.32 16.06 -27.37
CA ILE A 18 3.84 16.27 -25.99
C ILE A 18 2.60 15.42 -25.69
N GLY A 19 1.70 15.26 -26.67
CA GLY A 19 0.53 14.41 -26.55
C GLY A 19 0.90 12.95 -26.30
N LEU A 20 1.87 12.42 -27.04
CA LEU A 20 2.39 11.07 -26.89
C LEU A 20 3.08 10.87 -25.53
N GLU A 21 3.98 11.77 -25.15
CA GLU A 21 4.68 11.72 -23.86
C GLU A 21 3.73 11.73 -22.66
N ARG A 22 2.68 12.57 -22.73
CA ARG A 22 1.65 12.62 -21.69
C ARG A 22 0.89 11.31 -21.58
N ASP A 23 0.54 10.70 -22.71
CA ASP A 23 -0.24 9.45 -22.73
C ASP A 23 0.60 8.26 -22.23
N ASP A 24 1.90 8.23 -22.55
CA ASP A 24 2.87 7.30 -21.98
C ASP A 24 3.01 7.48 -20.46
N LEU A 25 3.19 8.73 -20.00
CA LEU A 25 3.30 9.02 -18.58
C LEU A 25 2.03 8.63 -17.81
N LYS A 26 0.85 8.88 -18.39
CA LYS A 26 -0.44 8.46 -17.82
C LYS A 26 -0.51 6.94 -17.68
N THR A 27 -0.02 6.21 -18.68
CA THR A 27 0.04 4.74 -18.63
C THR A 27 0.98 4.25 -17.54
N ILE A 28 2.17 4.84 -17.43
CA ILE A 28 3.15 4.51 -16.40
C ILE A 28 2.58 4.77 -15.00
N VAL A 29 1.99 5.94 -14.76
CA VAL A 29 1.38 6.31 -13.48
C VAL A 29 0.25 5.35 -13.11
N LYS A 30 -0.62 5.01 -14.07
CA LYS A 30 -1.71 4.05 -13.83
C LYS A 30 -1.19 2.67 -13.45
N THR A 31 -0.23 2.13 -14.21
CA THR A 31 0.33 0.81 -13.95
C THR A 31 1.06 0.77 -12.60
N HIS A 32 1.88 1.78 -12.29
CA HIS A 32 2.57 1.86 -11.01
C HIS A 32 1.61 2.02 -9.83
N GLY A 33 0.56 2.84 -9.99
CA GLY A 33 -0.50 2.98 -8.98
C GLY A 33 -1.20 1.64 -8.69
N GLN A 34 -1.61 0.92 -9.74
CA GLN A 34 -2.26 -0.38 -9.60
C GLN A 34 -1.34 -1.45 -8.98
N LEU A 35 -0.06 -1.46 -9.34
CA LEU A 35 0.94 -2.34 -8.71
C LEU A 35 1.11 -1.99 -7.23
N SER A 36 1.17 -0.70 -6.89
CA SER A 36 1.28 -0.23 -5.51
C SER A 36 0.07 -0.65 -4.68
N GLU A 37 -1.15 -0.47 -5.20
CA GLU A 37 -2.38 -0.88 -4.52
C GLU A 37 -2.43 -2.40 -4.26
N ARG A 38 -2.09 -3.21 -5.28
CA ARG A 38 -2.02 -4.68 -5.12
C ARG A 38 -0.96 -5.08 -4.09
N SER A 39 0.19 -4.43 -4.12
CA SER A 39 1.29 -4.69 -3.18
C SER A 39 0.86 -4.36 -1.75
N GLU A 40 0.24 -3.19 -1.56
CA GLU A 40 -0.28 -2.75 -0.27
C GLU A 40 -1.36 -3.71 0.26
N GLN A 41 -2.30 -4.12 -0.58
CA GLN A 41 -3.32 -5.11 -0.22
C GLN A 41 -2.70 -6.44 0.20
N THR A 42 -1.65 -6.87 -0.51
CA THR A 42 -0.91 -8.10 -0.17
C THR A 42 -0.28 -7.99 1.22
N TYR A 43 0.40 -6.86 1.53
CA TYR A 43 0.98 -6.63 2.86
C TYR A 43 -0.10 -6.57 3.95
N GLN A 44 -1.21 -5.88 3.68
CA GLN A 44 -2.35 -5.82 4.60
C GLN A 44 -2.91 -7.22 4.89
N ASN A 45 -3.04 -8.07 3.88
CA ASN A 45 -3.52 -9.45 4.06
C ASN A 45 -2.52 -10.30 4.87
N ILE A 46 -1.22 -10.19 4.61
CA ILE A 46 -0.17 -10.87 5.38
C ILE A 46 -0.24 -10.45 6.85
N ILE A 47 -0.30 -9.14 7.13
CA ILE A 47 -0.39 -8.60 8.49
C ILE A 47 -1.63 -9.14 9.20
N ALA A 48 -2.79 -9.13 8.54
CA ALA A 48 -4.03 -9.64 9.12
C ALA A 48 -3.96 -11.15 9.42
N ALA A 49 -3.36 -11.94 8.52
CA ALA A 49 -3.16 -13.38 8.74
C ALA A 49 -2.27 -13.64 9.95
N LEU A 50 -1.16 -12.91 10.09
CA LEU A 50 -0.26 -13.01 11.24
C LEU A 50 -0.94 -12.58 12.55
N LEU A 51 -1.72 -11.49 12.53
CA LEU A 51 -2.49 -11.05 13.70
C LEU A 51 -3.50 -12.10 14.14
N ARG A 52 -4.24 -12.70 13.19
CA ARG A 52 -5.17 -13.79 13.49
C ARG A 52 -4.42 -14.97 14.08
N LEU A 53 -3.32 -15.40 13.46
CA LEU A 53 -2.51 -16.52 13.94
C LEU A 53 -1.98 -16.30 15.37
N PHE A 54 -1.53 -15.09 15.72
CA PHE A 54 -1.08 -14.79 17.07
C PHE A 54 -2.20 -14.89 18.11
N LEU A 55 -3.43 -14.56 17.72
CA LEU A 55 -4.58 -14.55 18.61
C LEU A 55 -5.38 -15.86 18.58
N ASP A 56 -4.97 -16.80 17.72
CA ASP A 56 -5.66 -18.07 17.53
C ASP A 56 -5.21 -19.13 18.53
N GLN A 57 -5.96 -20.24 18.54
CA GLN A 57 -5.70 -21.41 19.36
C GLN A 57 -5.52 -22.62 18.47
N SER A 58 -4.71 -23.58 18.90
CA SER A 58 -4.62 -24.88 18.25
C SER A 58 -5.95 -25.62 18.35
N PRO A 59 -6.20 -26.66 17.52
CA PRO A 59 -7.40 -27.49 17.65
C PRO A 59 -7.60 -28.13 19.03
N ALA A 60 -6.52 -28.26 19.82
CA ALA A 60 -6.55 -28.73 21.20
C ALA A 60 -6.77 -27.61 22.24
N GLY A 61 -7.11 -26.39 21.81
CA GLY A 61 -7.39 -25.23 22.66
C GLY A 61 -6.15 -24.52 23.21
N LYS A 62 -4.93 -24.87 22.78
CA LYS A 62 -3.70 -24.22 23.25
C LYS A 62 -3.46 -22.91 22.48
N PRO A 63 -3.32 -21.74 23.14
CA PRO A 63 -2.98 -20.50 22.47
C PRO A 63 -1.71 -20.63 21.62
N LEU A 64 -1.76 -20.13 20.38
CA LEU A 64 -0.60 -20.14 19.49
C LEU A 64 0.44 -19.09 19.87
N SER A 65 0.06 -18.07 20.64
CA SER A 65 1.00 -17.08 21.21
C SER A 65 0.67 -16.71 22.66
N ALA A 66 1.57 -15.97 23.29
CA ALA A 66 1.36 -15.39 24.61
C ALA A 66 0.44 -14.14 24.60
N PHE A 67 0.14 -13.59 23.42
CA PHE A 67 -0.69 -12.41 23.26
C PHE A 67 -2.17 -12.78 23.31
N LYS A 68 -2.94 -12.01 24.07
CA LYS A 68 -4.39 -12.25 24.28
C LYS A 68 -5.26 -11.27 23.51
N SER A 69 -4.68 -10.19 23.01
CA SER A 69 -5.40 -9.14 22.28
C SER A 69 -4.47 -8.40 21.33
N GLN A 70 -5.05 -7.75 20.32
CA GLN A 70 -4.31 -6.86 19.43
C GLN A 70 -3.60 -5.74 20.22
N ALA A 71 -4.22 -5.20 21.26
CA ALA A 71 -3.61 -4.19 22.12
C ALA A 71 -2.32 -4.71 22.79
N SER A 72 -2.31 -5.96 23.28
CA SER A 72 -1.10 -6.55 23.86
C SER A 72 0.04 -6.72 22.85
N ILE A 73 -0.28 -6.92 21.56
CA ILE A 73 0.70 -6.97 20.47
C ILE A 73 1.26 -5.57 20.22
N VAL A 74 0.40 -4.54 20.17
CA VAL A 74 0.81 -3.14 19.98
C VAL A 74 1.72 -2.68 21.13
N ASP A 75 1.34 -2.99 22.37
CA ASP A 75 2.14 -2.65 23.55
C ASP A 75 3.51 -3.36 23.51
N ALA A 76 3.56 -4.62 23.08
CA ALA A 76 4.82 -5.36 22.93
C ALA A 76 5.73 -4.79 21.83
N ILE A 77 5.16 -4.43 20.67
CA ILE A 77 5.92 -3.82 19.56
C ILE A 77 6.45 -2.45 19.99
N THR A 78 5.58 -1.59 20.52
CA THR A 78 5.98 -0.25 20.95
C THR A 78 6.98 -0.29 22.10
N ALA A 79 6.88 -1.25 23.04
CA ALA A 79 7.86 -1.40 24.10
C ALA A 79 9.25 -1.80 23.58
N ARG A 80 9.33 -2.65 22.55
CA ARG A 80 10.57 -3.23 22.03
C ARG A 80 11.21 -2.42 20.90
N TYR A 81 10.41 -1.69 20.12
CA TYR A 81 10.84 -0.97 18.91
C TYR A 81 10.63 0.55 19.00
N ARG A 82 10.81 1.14 20.19
CA ARG A 82 10.53 2.57 20.47
C ARG A 82 11.17 3.58 19.52
N ASN A 83 12.31 3.23 18.92
CA ASN A 83 13.09 4.14 18.08
C ASN A 83 12.91 3.88 16.57
N VAL A 84 12.00 2.99 16.19
CA VAL A 84 11.70 2.73 14.78
C VAL A 84 10.60 3.69 14.34
N PRO A 85 10.85 4.55 13.34
CA PRO A 85 9.83 5.39 12.74
C PRO A 85 8.61 4.55 12.31
N ASP A 86 7.43 5.16 12.34
CA ASP A 86 6.18 4.52 11.90
C ASP A 86 5.69 3.31 12.73
N LEU A 87 6.36 2.95 13.83
CA LEU A 87 5.87 1.94 14.80
C LEU A 87 5.27 2.58 16.06
N SER A 88 4.73 3.79 15.93
CA SER A 88 3.95 4.40 17.01
C SER A 88 2.67 3.58 17.27
N LYS A 89 2.15 3.66 18.51
CA LYS A 89 0.88 3.01 18.88
C LYS A 89 -0.24 3.36 17.88
N ARG A 90 -0.39 4.65 17.57
CA ARG A 90 -1.39 5.14 16.61
C ARG A 90 -1.21 4.51 15.23
N THR A 91 0.02 4.50 14.71
CA THR A 91 0.30 3.94 13.39
C THR A 91 0.00 2.45 13.32
N LEU A 92 0.37 1.70 14.37
CA LEU A 92 0.08 0.27 14.45
C LEU A 92 -1.42 -0.01 14.52
N ASP A 93 -2.15 0.74 15.35
CA ASP A 93 -3.62 0.62 15.43
C ASP A 93 -4.28 0.88 14.07
N ASP A 94 -3.87 1.94 13.37
CA ASP A 94 -4.37 2.29 12.04
C ASP A 94 -4.05 1.18 11.00
N LYS A 95 -2.81 0.69 10.98
CA LYS A 95 -2.37 -0.36 10.04
C LYS A 95 -3.03 -1.71 10.32
N PHE A 96 -3.18 -2.10 11.58
CA PHE A 96 -3.84 -3.34 11.96
C PHE A 96 -5.34 -3.29 11.65
N ALA A 97 -6.00 -2.15 11.85
CA ALA A 97 -7.38 -1.95 11.45
C ALA A 97 -7.56 -2.00 9.92
N ALA A 98 -6.63 -1.43 9.14
CA ALA A 98 -6.64 -1.53 7.68
C ALA A 98 -6.43 -2.98 7.20
N ALA A 99 -5.44 -3.67 7.76
CA ALA A 99 -5.15 -5.07 7.49
C ALA A 99 -6.38 -5.97 7.72
N ASN A 100 -7.01 -5.86 8.88
CA ASN A 100 -8.20 -6.65 9.21
C ASN A 100 -9.38 -6.36 8.27
N ARG A 101 -9.54 -5.12 7.79
CA ARG A 101 -10.56 -4.76 6.80
C ARG A 101 -10.24 -5.37 5.42
N SER A 102 -9.00 -5.28 4.96
CA SER A 102 -8.56 -5.87 3.69
C SER A 102 -8.84 -7.36 3.61
N LEU A 103 -8.48 -8.11 4.67
CA LEU A 103 -8.68 -9.56 4.68
C LEU A 103 -10.16 -9.95 4.80
N LYS A 104 -11.01 -9.13 5.44
CA LYS A 104 -12.47 -9.34 5.45
C LYS A 104 -13.09 -9.13 4.08
N ASN A 105 -12.56 -8.19 3.29
CA ASN A 105 -13.05 -7.91 1.94
C ASN A 105 -12.49 -8.86 0.88
N SER A 106 -11.51 -9.71 1.24
CA SER A 106 -10.88 -10.68 0.32
C SER A 106 -11.48 -12.09 0.43
N ASN A 107 -12.38 -12.33 1.39
CA ASN A 107 -13.12 -13.57 1.64
C ASN A 107 -14.59 -13.40 1.26
#